data_AF-W5S1G3-F1
#
_entry.id   AF-W5S1G3-F1
#
_cell.length_a   1.000
_cell.length_b   1.000
_cell.length_c   1.000
_cell.angle_alpha   90.00
_cell.angle_beta   90.00
_cell.angle_gamma   90.00
#
_symmetry.space_group_name_H-M   'P 1'
#
loop_
_entity.id
_entity.type
_entity.pdbx_description
1 polymer ?
#
loop_
_entity_poly.entity_id
_entity_poly.type
_entity_poly.pdbx_seq_one_letter_code
_entity_poly.pdbx_strand_id
1 'polypeptide(L)'
;MAEGCMRGLRYGMVFFNLLFWLGGCGILGVGVWLSVTQGNFATLSSSLPSLSAANLLIAVGTIIMVIGCLGCVGAVKESRPVLLSFFILLLLIFFLEILSIMLFFVYQDQIDHYAQRDLKRGLQLFGTEGNVGLTNAWMIIQTDFRCCGVTNHTDWFEVYNASRVPDSCCLEYSDNCGLENPGTWWTAPCYERVKDWLQENLVALWLFALCTALTQILGLVFSMTMFCQAV
;
A
#
# COMPACT_ATOMS: atom_id res chain seq x y z
N MET A 1 29.95 -10.26 30.49
CA MET A 1 29.75 -9.42 29.28
C MET A 1 28.78 -10.09 28.28
N ALA A 2 28.92 -11.39 27.99
CA ALA A 2 28.02 -12.12 27.09
C ALA A 2 26.54 -12.16 27.56
N GLU A 3 26.26 -12.42 28.85
CA GLU A 3 24.88 -12.49 29.37
C GLU A 3 24.13 -11.15 29.31
N GLY A 4 24.84 -10.03 29.50
CA GLY A 4 24.26 -8.69 29.38
C GLY A 4 23.90 -8.33 27.94
N CYS A 5 24.77 -8.69 27.00
CA CYS A 5 24.51 -8.53 25.56
C CYS A 5 23.27 -9.33 25.12
N MET A 6 23.14 -10.57 25.58
CA MET A 6 22.00 -11.43 25.26
C MET A 6 20.68 -10.92 25.81
N ARG A 7 20.66 -10.41 27.05
CA ARG A 7 19.48 -9.73 27.59
C ARG A 7 19.11 -8.50 26.76
N GLY A 8 20.10 -7.69 26.35
CA GLY A 8 19.89 -6.53 25.49
C GLY A 8 19.26 -6.90 24.14
N LEU A 9 19.77 -7.94 23.48
CA LEU A 9 19.23 -8.45 22.21
C LEU A 9 17.78 -8.93 22.37
N ARG A 10 17.47 -9.64 23.47
CA ARG A 10 16.11 -10.12 23.76
C ARG A 10 15.13 -8.96 23.95
N TYR A 11 15.46 -7.99 24.80
CA TYR A 11 14.60 -6.82 25.01
C TYR A 11 14.44 -5.98 23.74
N GLY A 12 15.51 -5.81 22.97
CA GLY A 12 15.44 -5.14 21.67
C GLY A 12 14.53 -5.87 20.69
N MET A 13 14.67 -7.18 20.56
CA MET A 13 13.83 -7.99 19.68
C MET A 13 12.35 -7.92 20.08
N VAL A 14 12.03 -8.01 21.38
CA VAL A 14 10.64 -7.85 21.86
C VAL A 14 10.12 -6.45 21.55
N PHE A 15 10.91 -5.41 21.83
CA PHE A 15 10.50 -4.02 21.61
C PHE A 15 10.19 -3.74 20.12
N PHE A 16 11.09 -4.10 19.20
CA PHE A 16 10.86 -3.87 17.77
C PHE A 16 9.70 -4.70 17.23
N ASN A 17 9.58 -5.97 17.61
CA ASN A 17 8.46 -6.81 17.16
C ASN A 17 7.12 -6.34 17.74
N LEU A 18 7.10 -5.74 18.93
CA LEU A 18 5.90 -5.15 19.52
C LEU A 18 5.47 -3.90 18.74
N LEU A 19 6.41 -3.05 18.31
CA LEU A 19 6.11 -1.92 17.44
C LEU A 19 5.53 -2.38 16.10
N PHE A 20 6.11 -3.41 15.48
CA PHE A 20 5.56 -3.99 14.26
C PHE A 20 4.17 -4.59 14.48
N TRP A 21 3.96 -5.29 15.59
CA TRP A 21 2.65 -5.84 15.93
C TRP A 21 1.59 -4.74 16.06
N LEU A 22 1.87 -3.68 16.83
CA LEU A 22 0.98 -2.53 16.98
C LEU A 22 0.72 -1.81 15.65
N GLY A 23 1.78 -1.62 14.85
CA GLY A 23 1.67 -1.05 13.50
C GLY A 23 0.81 -1.92 12.58
N GLY A 24 0.98 -3.24 12.61
CA GLY A 24 0.17 -4.21 11.89
C GLY A 24 -1.31 -4.14 12.29
N CYS A 25 -1.61 -4.04 13.58
CA CYS A 25 -2.98 -3.81 14.07
C CYS A 25 -3.57 -2.49 13.56
N GLY A 26 -2.78 -1.42 13.54
CA GLY A 26 -3.18 -0.12 13.00
C GLY A 26 -3.51 -0.19 11.50
N ILE A 27 -2.60 -0.74 10.69
CA ILE A 27 -2.78 -0.92 9.25
C ILE A 27 -3.99 -1.81 8.96
N LEU A 28 -4.14 -2.91 9.69
CA LEU A 28 -5.29 -3.80 9.57
C LEU A 28 -6.60 -3.06 9.91
N GLY A 29 -6.60 -2.28 11.00
CA GLY A 29 -7.76 -1.47 11.39
C GLY A 29 -8.17 -0.47 10.31
N VAL A 30 -7.20 0.23 9.71
CA VAL A 30 -7.44 1.13 8.57
C VAL A 30 -7.97 0.35 7.36
N GLY A 31 -7.38 -0.80 7.03
CA GLY A 31 -7.85 -1.65 5.92
C GLY A 31 -9.29 -2.12 6.11
N VAL A 32 -9.65 -2.59 7.30
CA VAL A 32 -11.02 -2.99 7.65
C VAL A 32 -11.97 -1.79 7.61
N TRP A 33 -11.56 -0.65 8.17
CA TRP A 33 -12.35 0.59 8.11
C TRP A 33 -12.64 0.98 6.66
N LEU A 34 -11.63 0.94 5.77
CA LEU A 34 -11.80 1.23 4.35
C LEU A 34 -12.72 0.21 3.67
N SER A 35 -12.56 -1.09 3.94
CA SER A 35 -13.44 -2.12 3.36
C SER A 35 -14.90 -1.96 3.79
N VAL A 36 -15.16 -1.59 5.05
CA VAL A 36 -16.52 -1.42 5.58
C VAL A 36 -17.15 -0.09 5.14
N THR A 37 -16.41 1.02 5.22
CA THR A 37 -16.95 2.35 4.89
C THR A 37 -16.98 2.65 3.39
N GLN A 38 -16.12 2.02 2.61
CA GLN A 38 -16.00 2.25 1.17
C GLN A 38 -16.52 1.07 0.33
N GLY A 39 -17.08 0.04 0.96
CA GLY A 39 -17.63 -1.14 0.29
C GLY A 39 -16.55 -2.03 -0.34
N ASN A 40 -16.92 -3.28 -0.62
CA ASN A 40 -16.00 -4.33 -1.11
C ASN A 40 -15.55 -4.17 -2.58
N PHE A 41 -15.65 -3.00 -3.20
CA PHE A 41 -15.71 -2.93 -4.67
C PHE A 41 -14.78 -1.94 -5.35
N ALA A 42 -13.77 -1.38 -4.67
CA ALA A 42 -12.60 -0.86 -5.38
C ALA A 42 -11.73 -2.03 -5.89
N THR A 43 -12.28 -2.84 -6.79
CA THR A 43 -11.59 -3.97 -7.42
C THR A 43 -10.50 -3.45 -8.33
N LEU A 44 -9.23 -3.72 -8.01
CA LEU A 44 -8.05 -3.43 -8.82
C LEU A 44 -7.94 -4.32 -10.07
N SER A 45 -8.96 -5.10 -10.37
CA SER A 45 -9.18 -5.77 -11.65
C SER A 45 -10.55 -6.44 -11.65
N SER A 46 -11.34 -6.28 -12.71
CA SER A 46 -12.55 -7.08 -12.93
C SER A 46 -12.29 -8.58 -13.15
N SER A 47 -11.01 -8.99 -13.22
CA SER A 47 -10.58 -10.40 -13.26
C SER A 47 -10.25 -10.96 -11.87
N LEU A 48 -10.00 -10.11 -10.87
CA LEU A 48 -9.65 -10.48 -9.49
C LEU A 48 -10.27 -9.48 -8.50
N PRO A 49 -11.58 -9.60 -8.20
CA PRO A 49 -12.27 -8.69 -7.27
C PRO A 49 -11.72 -8.70 -5.83
N SER A 50 -10.76 -9.58 -5.52
CA SER A 50 -10.07 -9.69 -4.23
C SER A 50 -8.91 -8.71 -4.03
N LEU A 51 -8.41 -8.08 -5.09
CA LEU A 51 -7.30 -7.11 -5.00
C LEU A 51 -7.89 -5.71 -4.93
N SER A 52 -8.14 -5.17 -3.74
CA SER A 52 -8.47 -3.76 -3.53
C SER A 52 -7.37 -3.11 -2.70
N ALA A 53 -7.16 -1.79 -2.76
CA ALA A 53 -6.26 -1.11 -1.83
C ALA A 53 -6.60 -1.44 -0.36
N ALA A 54 -7.89 -1.54 -0.02
CA ALA A 54 -8.35 -1.98 1.29
C ALA A 54 -7.93 -3.43 1.61
N ASN A 55 -8.11 -4.36 0.67
CA ASN A 55 -7.74 -5.76 0.86
C ASN A 55 -6.22 -5.96 0.94
N LEU A 56 -5.44 -5.15 0.22
CA LEU A 56 -3.99 -5.12 0.33
C LEU A 56 -3.55 -4.65 1.71
N LEU A 57 -4.16 -3.57 2.23
CA LEU A 57 -3.91 -3.11 3.60
C LEU A 57 -4.29 -4.16 4.65
N ILE A 58 -5.43 -4.84 4.48
CA ILE A 58 -5.85 -5.95 5.35
C ILE A 58 -4.82 -7.10 5.30
N ALA A 59 -4.41 -7.51 4.10
CA ALA A 59 -3.46 -8.60 3.92
C ALA A 59 -2.09 -8.27 4.52
N VAL A 60 -1.53 -7.11 4.17
CA VAL A 60 -0.22 -6.65 4.68
C VAL A 60 -0.28 -6.44 6.19
N GLY A 61 -1.32 -5.77 6.70
CA GLY A 61 -1.52 -5.55 8.14
C GLY A 61 -1.62 -6.86 8.93
N THR A 62 -2.34 -7.85 8.40
CA THR A 62 -2.45 -9.18 9.02
C THR A 62 -1.10 -9.90 9.03
N ILE A 63 -0.36 -9.88 7.92
CA ILE A 63 0.98 -10.51 7.82
C ILE A 63 1.93 -9.88 8.84
N ILE A 64 2.02 -8.54 8.88
CA ILE A 64 2.87 -7.81 9.83
C ILE A 64 2.48 -8.12 11.27
N MET A 65 1.17 -8.15 11.58
CA MET A 65 0.65 -8.48 12.91
C MET A 65 1.05 -9.90 13.32
N VAL A 66 0.87 -10.90 12.45
CA VAL A 66 1.24 -12.30 12.77
C VAL A 66 2.74 -12.43 13.01
N ILE A 67 3.57 -11.83 12.15
CA ILE A 67 5.03 -11.88 12.29
C ILE A 67 5.49 -11.18 13.57
N GLY A 68 4.96 -9.99 13.86
CA GLY A 68 5.28 -9.26 15.09
C GLY A 68 4.89 -10.05 16.34
N CYS A 69 3.73 -10.72 16.32
CA CYS A 69 3.30 -11.60 17.41
C CYS A 69 4.25 -12.79 17.59
N LEU A 70 4.60 -13.49 16.51
CA LEU A 70 5.53 -14.63 16.55
C LEU A 70 6.92 -14.21 17.02
N GLY A 71 7.41 -13.04 16.57
CA GLY A 71 8.69 -12.49 17.03
C GLY A 71 8.69 -12.17 18.52
N CYS A 72 7.62 -11.55 19.03
CA CYS A 72 7.46 -11.28 20.47
C CYS A 72 7.38 -12.57 21.28
N VAL A 73 6.50 -13.51 20.89
CA VAL A 73 6.30 -14.78 21.60
C VAL A 73 7.56 -15.63 21.55
N GLY A 74 8.25 -15.69 20.41
CA GLY A 74 9.51 -16.40 20.25
C GLY A 74 10.61 -15.85 21.16
N ALA A 75 10.73 -14.52 21.25
CA ALA A 75 11.72 -13.87 22.12
C ALA A 75 11.36 -13.97 23.62
N VAL A 76 10.08 -13.98 23.99
CA VAL A 76 9.65 -14.11 25.39
C VAL A 76 9.70 -15.55 25.88
N LYS A 77 9.16 -16.50 25.11
CA LYS A 77 9.09 -17.92 25.51
C LYS A 77 10.40 -18.67 25.27
N GLU A 78 11.32 -18.10 24.50
CA GLU A 78 12.59 -18.76 24.09
C GLU A 78 12.35 -20.13 23.44
N SER A 79 11.17 -20.32 22.83
CA SER A 79 10.79 -21.59 22.24
C SER A 79 11.37 -21.72 20.83
N ARG A 80 12.31 -22.65 20.66
CA ARG A 80 12.94 -23.01 19.37
C ARG A 80 11.97 -23.09 18.17
N PRO A 81 10.84 -23.82 18.22
CA PRO A 81 9.96 -23.93 17.06
C PRO A 81 9.32 -22.59 16.65
N VAL A 82 9.05 -21.69 17.60
CA VAL A 82 8.45 -20.38 17.31
C VAL A 82 9.50 -19.43 16.70
N LEU A 83 10.72 -19.42 17.25
CA LEU A 83 11.85 -18.66 16.69
C LEU A 83 12.19 -19.14 15.26
N LEU A 84 12.19 -20.45 15.04
CA LEU A 84 12.42 -21.03 13.71
C LEU A 84 11.30 -20.65 12.73
N SER A 85 10.04 -20.70 13.16
CA SER A 85 8.89 -20.27 12.35
C SER A 85 9.00 -18.79 11.98
N PHE A 86 9.34 -17.92 12.93
CA PHE A 86 9.58 -16.50 12.69
C PHE A 86 10.72 -16.27 11.68
N PHE A 87 11.83 -17.00 11.82
CA PHE A 87 12.95 -16.93 10.89
C PHE A 87 12.55 -17.35 9.46
N ILE A 88 11.86 -18.48 9.31
CA ILE A 88 11.43 -18.99 8.00
C ILE A 88 10.48 -18.00 7.32
N LEU A 89 9.53 -17.41 8.08
CA LEU A 89 8.60 -16.42 7.54
C LEU A 89 9.32 -15.14 7.09
N LEU A 90 10.24 -14.61 7.90
CA LEU A 90 11.03 -13.45 7.49
C LEU A 90 11.89 -13.74 6.25
N LEU A 91 12.47 -14.93 6.18
CA LEU A 91 13.31 -15.33 5.05
C LEU A 91 12.48 -15.45 3.77
N LEU A 92 11.28 -16.03 3.86
CA LEU A 92 10.35 -16.12 2.74
C LEU A 92 9.94 -14.73 2.24
N ILE A 93 9.65 -13.79 3.15
CA ILE A 93 9.28 -12.42 2.78
C ILE A 93 10.45 -11.70 2.12
N PHE A 94 11.67 -11.86 2.65
CA PHE A 94 12.87 -11.29 2.03
C PHE A 94 13.04 -11.75 0.57
N PHE A 95 12.83 -13.04 0.28
CA PHE A 95 12.85 -13.53 -1.09
C PHE A 95 11.69 -13.00 -1.95
N LEU A 96 10.49 -12.89 -1.38
CA LEU A 96 9.35 -12.30 -2.08
C LEU A 96 9.56 -10.82 -2.41
N GLU A 97 10.23 -10.06 -1.54
CA GLU A 97 10.59 -8.65 -1.79
C GLU A 97 11.58 -8.54 -2.95
N ILE A 98 12.64 -9.33 -2.96
CA ILE A 98 13.61 -9.36 -4.06
C ILE A 98 12.92 -9.75 -5.37
N LEU A 99 12.08 -10.79 -5.34
CA LEU A 99 11.33 -11.23 -6.51
C LEU A 99 10.38 -10.14 -7.02
N SER A 100 9.67 -9.47 -6.11
CA SER A 100 8.72 -8.40 -6.46
C SER A 100 9.44 -7.21 -7.08
N ILE A 101 10.59 -6.80 -6.54
CA ILE A 101 11.42 -5.73 -7.12
C ILE A 101 11.90 -6.12 -8.52
N MET A 102 12.43 -7.35 -8.68
CA MET A 102 12.86 -7.85 -9.98
C MET A 102 11.73 -7.86 -11.01
N LEU A 103 10.55 -8.39 -10.64
CA LEU A 103 9.39 -8.42 -11.51
C LEU A 103 8.89 -7.01 -11.86
N PHE A 104 8.91 -6.09 -10.89
CA PHE A 104 8.53 -4.70 -11.13
C PHE A 104 9.41 -4.05 -12.21
N PHE A 105 10.74 -4.24 -12.14
CA PHE A 105 11.65 -3.71 -13.15
C PHE A 105 11.52 -4.40 -14.51
N VAL A 106 11.36 -5.72 -14.54
CA VAL A 106 11.25 -6.47 -15.80
C VAL A 106 9.94 -6.16 -16.53
N TYR A 107 8.85 -5.96 -15.80
CA TYR A 107 7.50 -5.77 -16.36
C TYR A 107 6.97 -4.34 -16.18
N GLN A 108 7.85 -3.35 -16.07
CA GLN A 108 7.47 -1.95 -15.80
C GLN A 108 6.42 -1.42 -16.80
N ASP A 109 6.59 -1.70 -18.10
CA ASP A 109 5.69 -1.19 -19.14
C ASP A 109 4.31 -1.87 -19.05
N GLN A 110 4.28 -3.16 -18.75
CA GLN A 110 3.03 -3.90 -18.56
C GLN A 110 2.31 -3.41 -17.31
N ILE A 111 3.04 -3.21 -16.21
CA ILE A 111 2.50 -2.69 -14.94
C ILE A 111 1.88 -1.31 -15.17
N ASP A 112 2.53 -0.44 -15.93
CA ASP A 112 2.00 0.88 -16.29
C ASP A 112 0.66 0.77 -17.01
N HIS A 113 0.57 -0.08 -18.03
CA HIS A 113 -0.69 -0.31 -18.75
C HIS A 113 -1.78 -0.96 -17.89
N TYR A 114 -1.42 -1.90 -17.01
CA TYR A 114 -2.36 -2.52 -16.08
C TYR A 114 -2.89 -1.49 -15.08
N ALA A 115 -2.02 -0.66 -14.51
CA ALA A 115 -2.39 0.40 -13.57
C ALA A 115 -3.35 1.41 -14.21
N GLN A 116 -3.05 1.89 -15.43
CA GLN A 116 -3.95 2.81 -16.13
C GLN A 116 -5.32 2.17 -16.42
N ARG A 117 -5.34 0.95 -16.95
CA ARG A 117 -6.60 0.23 -17.23
C ARG A 117 -7.42 0.06 -15.96
N ASP A 118 -6.75 -0.23 -14.86
CA ASP A 118 -7.40 -0.46 -13.60
C ASP A 118 -7.98 0.82 -12.98
N LEU A 119 -7.20 1.90 -12.99
CA LEU A 119 -7.70 3.21 -12.58
C LEU A 119 -8.90 3.65 -13.44
N LYS A 120 -8.91 3.35 -14.74
CA LYS A 120 -10.07 3.62 -15.61
C LYS A 120 -11.30 2.81 -15.24
N ARG A 121 -11.14 1.57 -14.77
CA ARG A 121 -12.26 0.79 -14.20
C ARG A 121 -12.73 1.41 -12.88
N GLY A 122 -11.81 1.90 -12.05
CA GLY A 122 -12.13 2.65 -10.85
C GLY A 122 -12.98 3.90 -11.12
N LEU A 123 -12.73 4.60 -12.23
CA LEU A 123 -13.56 5.75 -12.65
C LEU A 123 -15.04 5.38 -12.85
N GLN A 124 -15.33 4.18 -13.38
CA GLN A 124 -16.71 3.72 -13.64
C GLN A 124 -17.53 3.52 -12.36
N LEU A 125 -16.86 3.41 -11.21
CA LEU A 125 -17.50 3.27 -9.90
C LEU A 125 -17.71 4.62 -9.20
N PHE A 126 -17.26 5.72 -9.80
CA PHE A 126 -17.39 7.06 -9.24
C PHE A 126 -18.86 7.45 -9.07
N GLY A 127 -19.24 7.93 -7.88
CA GLY A 127 -20.60 8.38 -7.58
C GLY A 127 -21.65 7.27 -7.46
N THR A 128 -21.27 6.00 -7.54
CA THR A 128 -22.18 4.86 -7.35
C THR A 128 -22.46 4.59 -5.86
N GLU A 129 -23.65 4.07 -5.55
CA GLU A 129 -24.04 3.74 -4.17
C GLU A 129 -23.04 2.74 -3.55
N GLY A 130 -22.52 3.08 -2.37
CA GLY A 130 -21.52 2.26 -1.66
C GLY A 130 -20.06 2.59 -1.96
N ASN A 131 -19.75 3.44 -2.95
CA ASN A 131 -18.37 3.80 -3.34
C ASN A 131 -17.99 5.26 -2.98
N VAL A 132 -18.52 5.77 -1.86
CA VAL A 132 -18.31 7.16 -1.42
C VAL A 132 -16.83 7.46 -1.17
N GLY A 133 -16.09 6.50 -0.60
CA GLY A 133 -14.67 6.68 -0.32
C GLY A 133 -13.79 6.71 -1.56
N LEU A 134 -14.10 5.89 -2.58
CA LEU A 134 -13.43 5.95 -3.88
C LEU A 134 -13.72 7.28 -4.59
N THR A 135 -14.96 7.76 -4.49
CA THR A 135 -15.37 9.07 -5.03
C THR A 135 -14.56 10.18 -4.37
N ASN A 136 -14.44 10.15 -3.04
CA ASN A 136 -13.64 11.12 -2.30
C ASN A 136 -12.15 11.05 -2.65
N ALA A 137 -11.59 9.85 -2.78
CA ALA A 137 -10.20 9.68 -3.18
C ALA A 137 -9.92 10.29 -4.57
N TRP A 138 -10.82 10.08 -5.53
CA TRP A 138 -10.73 10.71 -6.85
C TRP A 138 -10.79 12.24 -6.79
N MET A 139 -11.71 12.80 -5.99
CA MET A 139 -11.80 14.25 -5.81
C MET A 139 -10.52 14.83 -5.20
N ILE A 140 -9.96 14.18 -4.18
CA ILE A 140 -8.70 14.58 -3.54
C ILE A 140 -7.55 14.55 -4.54
N ILE A 141 -7.36 13.42 -5.25
CA ILE A 141 -6.27 13.28 -6.22
C ILE A 141 -6.34 14.37 -7.30
N GLN A 142 -7.53 14.62 -7.86
CA GLN A 142 -7.69 15.63 -8.91
C GLN A 142 -7.40 17.04 -8.41
N THR A 143 -7.85 17.36 -7.20
CA THR A 143 -7.66 18.69 -6.60
C THR A 143 -6.20 18.91 -6.19
N ASP A 144 -5.58 17.94 -5.53
CA ASP A 144 -4.21 18.04 -5.01
C ASP A 144 -3.17 18.02 -6.14
N PHE A 145 -3.34 17.13 -7.12
CA PHE A 145 -2.42 16.98 -8.25
C PHE A 145 -2.77 17.86 -9.46
N ARG A 146 -3.87 18.63 -9.38
CA ARG A 146 -4.35 19.55 -10.44
C ARG A 146 -4.38 18.87 -11.81
N CYS A 147 -5.15 17.80 -11.86
CA CYS A 147 -5.21 16.87 -12.99
C CYS A 147 -6.65 16.41 -13.20
N CYS A 148 -6.96 15.84 -14.38
CA CYS A 148 -8.28 15.29 -14.65
C CYS A 148 -8.24 13.99 -15.46
N GLY A 149 -8.97 13.00 -14.97
CA GLY A 149 -9.02 11.66 -15.58
C GLY A 149 -7.71 10.89 -15.39
N VAL A 150 -7.67 9.65 -15.89
CA VAL A 150 -6.48 8.80 -15.74
C VAL A 150 -5.41 9.23 -16.73
N THR A 151 -5.78 9.24 -18.01
CA THR A 151 -4.93 9.59 -19.15
C THR A 151 -5.40 10.87 -19.84
N ASN A 152 -6.68 11.21 -19.71
CA ASN A 152 -7.22 12.46 -20.23
C ASN A 152 -8.56 12.78 -19.54
N HIS A 153 -8.97 14.05 -19.52
CA HIS A 153 -10.27 14.47 -19.01
C HIS A 153 -11.44 13.78 -19.73
N THR A 154 -11.25 13.41 -21.00
CA THR A 154 -12.25 12.66 -21.80
C THR A 154 -12.57 11.28 -21.22
N ASP A 155 -11.71 10.71 -20.36
CA ASP A 155 -11.99 9.46 -19.65
C ASP A 155 -13.29 9.56 -18.83
N TRP A 156 -13.69 10.76 -18.39
CA TRP A 156 -14.94 11.00 -17.68
C TRP A 156 -16.19 10.97 -18.57
N PHE A 157 -16.03 11.16 -19.88
CA PHE A 157 -17.18 11.21 -20.79
C PHE A 157 -17.85 9.85 -20.92
N GLU A 158 -17.06 8.78 -20.84
CA GLU A 158 -17.57 7.40 -20.79
C GLU A 158 -18.30 7.10 -19.48
N VAL A 159 -17.86 7.70 -18.36
CA VAL A 159 -18.49 7.50 -17.05
C VAL A 159 -19.84 8.21 -16.97
N TYR A 160 -19.90 9.47 -17.42
CA TYR A 160 -21.12 10.28 -17.37
C TYR A 160 -22.02 10.14 -18.59
N ASN A 161 -21.59 9.44 -19.63
CA ASN A 161 -22.24 9.40 -20.96
C ASN A 161 -22.57 10.81 -21.51
N ALA A 162 -21.71 11.78 -21.20
CA ALA A 162 -21.86 13.18 -21.59
C ALA A 162 -20.50 13.88 -21.58
N SER A 163 -20.36 14.97 -22.33
CA SER A 163 -19.15 15.81 -22.34
C SER A 163 -19.02 16.65 -21.06
N ARG A 164 -18.86 15.98 -19.91
CA ARG A 164 -18.73 16.58 -18.58
C ARG A 164 -17.68 15.86 -17.75
N VAL A 165 -17.14 16.59 -16.76
CA VAL A 165 -16.19 16.09 -15.76
C VAL A 165 -16.74 16.34 -14.35
N PRO A 166 -16.17 15.75 -13.28
CA PRO A 166 -16.47 16.15 -11.90
C PRO A 166 -15.96 17.57 -11.62
N ASP A 167 -16.59 18.29 -10.70
CA ASP A 167 -16.18 19.67 -10.36
C ASP A 167 -14.75 19.75 -9.78
N SER A 168 -14.22 18.66 -9.22
CA SER A 168 -12.80 18.56 -8.80
C SER A 168 -11.80 18.65 -9.96
N CYS A 169 -12.24 18.50 -11.21
CA CYS A 169 -11.40 18.66 -12.40
C CYS A 169 -11.27 20.11 -12.89
N CYS A 170 -11.97 21.06 -12.28
CA CYS A 170 -11.95 22.45 -12.75
C CYS A 170 -10.70 23.21 -12.26
N LEU A 171 -10.25 24.17 -13.07
CA LEU A 171 -9.11 25.04 -12.75
C LEU A 171 -9.37 25.86 -11.48
N GLU A 172 -10.57 26.41 -11.38
CA GLU A 172 -11.12 27.03 -10.18
C GLU A 172 -12.35 26.23 -9.76
N TYR A 173 -12.42 25.87 -8.49
CA TYR A 173 -13.55 25.13 -7.96
C TYR A 173 -14.79 26.05 -7.93
N SER A 174 -15.81 25.68 -8.69
CA SER A 174 -17.15 26.27 -8.59
C SER A 174 -18.21 25.21 -8.82
N ASP A 175 -19.35 25.35 -8.16
CA ASP A 175 -20.45 24.40 -8.31
C ASP A 175 -20.86 24.28 -9.78
N ASN A 176 -20.91 23.04 -10.29
CA ASN A 176 -21.28 22.69 -11.67
C ASN A 176 -20.31 23.16 -12.77
N CYS A 177 -19.08 23.57 -12.46
CA CYS A 177 -18.07 23.91 -13.46
C CYS A 177 -17.78 22.75 -14.44
N GLY A 178 -17.92 21.51 -13.99
CA GLY A 178 -17.69 20.33 -14.83
C GLY A 178 -18.72 20.17 -15.96
N LEU A 179 -19.81 20.93 -15.93
CA LEU A 179 -20.84 21.00 -16.98
C LEU A 179 -20.57 22.12 -18.00
N GLU A 180 -19.71 23.08 -17.68
CA GLU A 180 -19.44 24.26 -18.52
C GLU A 180 -18.06 24.18 -19.19
N ASN A 181 -17.99 24.70 -20.42
CA ASN A 181 -16.85 24.87 -21.32
C ASN A 181 -15.53 24.08 -21.01
N PRO A 182 -15.09 23.19 -21.92
CA PRO A 182 -13.84 22.41 -21.78
C PRO A 182 -12.55 23.22 -21.54
N GLY A 183 -12.56 24.53 -21.83
CA GLY A 183 -11.42 25.41 -21.59
C GLY A 183 -11.14 25.72 -20.11
N THR A 184 -11.99 25.28 -19.19
CA THR A 184 -11.87 25.55 -17.74
C THR A 184 -11.47 24.32 -16.91
N TRP A 185 -11.11 23.21 -17.56
CA TRP A 185 -10.75 21.95 -16.90
C TRP A 185 -9.24 21.69 -16.93
N TRP A 186 -8.74 20.93 -15.96
CA TRP A 186 -7.37 20.41 -16.02
C TRP A 186 -7.22 19.47 -17.22
N THR A 187 -6.22 19.75 -18.06
CA THR A 187 -5.88 18.89 -19.20
C THR A 187 -4.80 17.86 -18.87
N ALA A 188 -4.11 18.04 -17.73
CA ALA A 188 -3.04 17.14 -17.31
C ALA A 188 -3.61 15.80 -16.82
N PRO A 189 -3.07 14.65 -17.26
CA PRO A 189 -3.46 13.33 -16.78
C PRO A 189 -3.04 13.11 -15.33
N CYS A 190 -3.94 12.56 -14.50
CA CYS A 190 -3.60 12.27 -13.11
C CYS A 190 -2.57 11.16 -12.96
N TYR A 191 -2.59 10.15 -13.84
CA TYR A 191 -1.64 9.05 -13.76
C TYR A 191 -0.20 9.53 -13.93
N GLU A 192 0.07 10.38 -14.93
CA GLU A 192 1.41 10.93 -15.14
C GLU A 192 1.81 11.86 -14.00
N ARG A 193 0.90 12.73 -13.52
CA ARG A 193 1.20 13.62 -12.38
C ARG A 193 1.58 12.86 -11.11
N VAL A 194 0.90 11.75 -10.82
CA VAL A 194 1.24 10.89 -9.69
C VAL A 194 2.58 10.17 -9.96
N LYS A 195 2.83 9.72 -11.19
CA LYS A 195 4.09 9.08 -11.58
C LYS A 195 5.27 10.05 -11.46
N ASP A 196 5.11 11.29 -11.90
CA ASP A 196 6.12 12.36 -11.81
C ASP A 196 6.41 12.68 -10.34
N TRP A 197 5.37 12.81 -9.51
CA TRP A 197 5.54 12.99 -8.08
C TRP A 197 6.27 11.81 -7.41
N LEU A 198 5.96 10.57 -7.81
CA LEU A 198 6.70 9.40 -7.36
C LEU A 198 8.16 9.45 -7.79
N GLN A 199 8.44 9.88 -9.03
CA GLN A 199 9.80 10.04 -9.55
C GLN A 199 10.61 11.09 -8.78
N GLU A 200 9.99 12.23 -8.46
CA GLU A 200 10.60 13.27 -7.62
C GLU A 200 10.90 12.77 -6.20
N ASN A 201 10.05 11.87 -5.68
CA ASN A 201 10.18 11.30 -4.33
C ASN A 201 10.80 9.90 -4.31
N LEU A 202 11.44 9.45 -5.41
CA LEU A 202 12.03 8.12 -5.51
C LEU A 202 13.05 7.83 -4.40
N VAL A 203 13.80 8.85 -3.97
CA VAL A 203 14.78 8.72 -2.88
C VAL A 203 14.11 8.25 -1.58
N ALA A 204 12.93 8.77 -1.26
CA ALA A 204 12.19 8.37 -0.08
C ALA A 204 11.76 6.89 -0.17
N LEU A 205 11.26 6.46 -1.33
CA LEU A 205 10.86 5.06 -1.56
C LEU A 205 12.04 4.11 -1.38
N TRP A 206 13.20 4.44 -1.95
CA TRP A 206 14.42 3.64 -1.79
C TRP A 206 14.92 3.61 -0.35
N LEU A 207 14.80 4.73 0.39
CA LEU A 207 15.13 4.77 1.81
C LEU A 207 14.23 3.81 2.61
N PHE A 208 12.91 3.84 2.40
CA PHE A 208 11.97 2.94 3.07
C PHE A 208 12.25 1.47 2.74
N ALA A 209 12.53 1.15 1.47
CA ALA A 209 12.89 -0.19 1.05
C ALA A 209 14.18 -0.67 1.73
N LEU A 210 15.22 0.16 1.78
CA LEU A 210 16.48 -0.17 2.44
C LEU A 210 16.31 -0.37 3.95
N CYS A 211 15.57 0.52 4.63
CA CYS A 211 15.28 0.38 6.06
C CYS A 211 14.52 -0.93 6.35
N THR A 212 13.59 -1.31 5.48
CA THR A 212 12.82 -2.55 5.61
C THR A 212 13.73 -3.77 5.47
N ALA A 213 14.56 -3.81 4.43
CA ALA A 213 15.51 -4.90 4.21
C ALA A 213 16.52 -5.03 5.37
N LEU A 214 17.07 -3.92 5.86
CA LEU A 214 17.98 -3.93 7.02
C LEU A 214 17.30 -4.47 8.28
N THR A 215 16.05 -4.06 8.52
CA THR A 215 15.30 -4.52 9.69
C THR A 215 15.00 -6.01 9.62
N GLN A 216 14.68 -6.53 8.43
CA GLN A 216 14.50 -7.98 8.22
C GLN A 216 15.80 -8.75 8.44
N ILE A 217 16.93 -8.29 7.90
CA ILE A 217 18.24 -8.92 8.09
C ILE A 217 18.59 -8.96 9.58
N LEU A 218 18.39 -7.87 10.31
CA LEU A 218 18.59 -7.84 11.76
C LEU A 218 17.67 -8.84 12.48
N GLY A 219 16.40 -8.92 12.08
CA GLY A 219 15.45 -9.90 12.60
C GLY A 219 15.88 -11.36 12.37
N LEU A 220 16.41 -11.66 11.18
CA LEU A 220 16.93 -12.99 10.83
C LEU A 220 18.16 -13.35 11.67
N VAL A 221 19.12 -12.43 11.79
CA VAL A 221 20.34 -12.60 12.60
C VAL A 221 19.96 -12.80 14.07
N PHE A 222 19.11 -11.93 14.63
CA PHE A 222 18.70 -12.02 16.03
C PHE A 222 17.91 -13.30 16.31
N SER A 223 17.00 -13.70 15.43
CA SER A 223 16.25 -14.95 15.58
C SER A 223 17.20 -16.16 15.62
N MET A 224 18.18 -16.23 14.71
CA MET A 224 19.13 -17.34 14.69
C MET A 224 20.06 -17.35 15.90
N THR A 225 20.57 -16.18 16.32
CA THR A 225 21.40 -16.11 17.53
C THR A 225 20.64 -16.57 18.79
N MET A 226 19.36 -16.19 18.91
CA MET A 226 18.49 -16.64 20.01
C MET A 226 18.16 -18.14 19.88
N PHE A 227 17.91 -18.64 18.67
CA PHE A 227 17.61 -20.05 18.42
C PHE A 227 18.77 -20.97 18.81
N CYS A 228 20.01 -20.59 18.48
CA CYS A 228 21.21 -21.36 18.84
C CYS A 228 21.48 -21.41 20.35
N GLN A 229 20.91 -20.48 21.12
CA GLN A 229 21.13 -20.38 22.57
C GLN A 229 19.95 -20.85 23.42
N ALA A 230 18.73 -20.86 22.85
CA ALA A 230 17.58 -21.47 23.48
C ALA A 230 17.89 -22.95 23.74
N VAL A 231 17.78 -23.42 24.99
CA VAL A 231 18.04 -24.83 25.38
C VAL A 231 16.82 -25.68 25.11
#